data_AF-A0A1V1UF80-F1
#
_entry.id   AF-A0A1V1UF80-F1
#
_cell.length_a   1.000
_cell.length_b   1.000
_cell.length_c   1.000
_cell.angle_alpha   90.00
_cell.angle_beta   90.00
_cell.angle_gamma   90.00
#
_symmetry.space_group_name_H-M   'P 1'
#
loop_
_entity.id
_entity.type
_entity.pdbx_description
1 polymer ?
#
loop_
_entity_poly.entity_id
_entity_poly.type
_entity_poly.pdbx_seq_one_letter_code
_entity_poly.pdbx_strand_id
1 'polypeptide(L)'
;MWLDFSGHCALRITSPKGVTVLFDPGRDDPSGAWGMWFKTEFSETVVDIRMSTYAHFDHDVVDRPQSTMVLDRMVGRFDFANLSITGFADKHTCVAPGWYHWTDTLAELLVDACPPDNVGHMDNLAFLIETGGIRTLIWGRSMCRPCRWTGPRISTRSSRATRSSRGSTRVS
;
A
#
# COMPACT_ATOMS: atom_id res chain seq x y z
N MET A 1 10.27 11.82 20.10
CA MET A 1 9.98 11.06 18.87
C MET A 1 11.07 11.41 17.88
N TRP A 2 11.56 10.42 17.14
CA TRP A 2 12.60 10.60 16.12
C TRP A 2 12.07 10.14 14.76
N LEU A 3 12.53 10.78 13.69
CA LEU A 3 12.19 10.44 12.31
C LEU A 3 13.49 10.27 11.52
N ASP A 4 13.69 9.08 10.96
CA ASP A 4 14.81 8.78 10.07
C ASP A 4 14.27 8.57 8.64
N PHE A 5 15.01 9.09 7.66
CA PHE A 5 14.67 8.95 6.25
C PHE A 5 15.75 8.13 5.53
N SER A 6 15.34 7.02 4.92
CA SER A 6 16.24 6.07 4.25
C SER A 6 16.22 6.15 2.72
N GLY A 7 15.55 7.16 2.16
CA GLY A 7 15.44 7.38 0.72
C GLY A 7 14.07 7.02 0.15
N HIS A 8 13.75 7.59 -1.01
CA HIS A 8 12.45 7.49 -1.69
C HIS A 8 11.28 7.87 -0.77
N CYS A 9 10.56 6.90 -0.21
CA CYS A 9 9.49 7.09 0.76
C CYS A 9 9.71 6.31 2.07
N ALA A 10 10.88 5.70 2.25
CA ALA A 10 11.16 4.89 3.42
C ALA A 10 11.42 5.76 4.65
N LEU A 11 10.53 5.64 5.64
CA LEU A 11 10.54 6.46 6.85
C LEU A 11 10.52 5.56 8.09
N ARG A 12 11.41 5.82 9.05
CA ARG A 12 11.37 5.18 10.37
C ARG A 12 10.94 6.18 11.42
N ILE A 13 9.90 5.84 12.16
CA ILE A 13 9.49 6.57 13.35
C ILE A 13 9.96 5.81 14.59
N THR A 14 10.66 6.51 15.47
CA THR A 14 11.01 6.01 16.81
C THR A 14 10.22 6.76 17.87
N SER A 15 9.38 6.03 18.60
CA SER A 15 8.58 6.56 19.69
C SER A 15 9.46 7.00 20.89
N PRO A 16 8.97 7.86 21.80
CA PRO A 16 9.74 8.28 22.97
C PRO A 16 10.21 7.14 23.89
N LYS A 17 9.54 5.98 23.91
CA LYS A 17 9.97 4.80 24.68
C LYS A 17 10.77 3.78 23.86
N GLY A 18 11.20 4.14 22.65
CA GLY A 18 12.12 3.33 21.86
C GLY A 18 11.47 2.37 20.86
N VAL A 19 10.14 2.25 20.82
CA VAL A 19 9.47 1.43 19.79
C VAL A 19 9.64 2.06 18.40
N THR A 20 9.92 1.24 17.40
CA THR A 20 10.33 1.63 16.05
C THR A 20 9.40 1.07 14.99
N VAL A 21 8.97 1.93 14.07
CA VAL A 21 8.09 1.58 12.96
C VAL A 21 8.73 2.04 11.66
N LEU A 22 8.94 1.12 10.72
CA LEU A 22 9.43 1.40 9.37
C LEU A 22 8.29 1.34 8.36
N PHE A 23 8.15 2.41 7.57
CA PHE A 23 7.20 2.53 6.48
C PHE A 23 7.93 2.46 5.14
N ASP A 24 7.29 1.81 4.18
CA ASP A 24 7.60 1.83 2.76
C ASP A 24 9.08 1.61 2.39
N PRO A 25 9.74 0.55 2.89
CA PRO A 25 11.04 0.19 2.36
C PRO A 25 10.87 -0.25 0.89
N GLY A 26 11.70 0.28 -0.01
CA GLY A 26 11.59 0.04 -1.46
C GLY A 26 12.67 -0.88 -2.02
N ARG A 27 12.36 -1.54 -3.13
CA ARG A 27 13.30 -2.34 -3.95
C ARG A 27 13.07 -2.07 -5.42
N ASP A 28 13.97 -2.54 -6.29
CA ASP A 28 13.68 -2.57 -7.73
C ASP A 28 12.59 -3.61 -8.06
N ASP A 29 11.88 -3.39 -9.17
CA ASP A 29 10.87 -4.33 -9.66
C ASP A 29 11.49 -5.71 -9.94
N PRO A 30 11.02 -6.79 -9.29
CA PRO A 30 11.58 -8.14 -9.47
C PRO A 30 11.49 -8.66 -10.89
N SER A 31 10.55 -8.15 -11.70
CA SER A 31 10.41 -8.55 -13.11
C SER A 31 11.40 -7.84 -14.04
N GLY A 32 11.98 -6.72 -13.59
CA GLY A 32 12.82 -5.84 -14.40
C GLY A 32 12.06 -4.97 -15.40
N ALA A 33 10.73 -5.06 -15.46
CA ALA A 33 9.91 -4.33 -16.43
C ALA A 33 9.96 -2.80 -16.24
N TRP A 34 10.24 -2.34 -15.01
CA TRP A 34 10.29 -0.92 -14.65
C TRP A 34 11.71 -0.37 -14.51
N GLY A 35 12.72 -1.15 -14.91
CA GLY A 35 14.13 -0.76 -14.85
C GLY A 35 14.68 -0.66 -13.42
N MET A 36 15.82 0.02 -13.29
CA MET A 36 16.53 0.21 -12.02
C MET A 36 16.17 1.58 -11.42
N TRP A 37 15.64 1.54 -10.20
CA TRP A 37 15.26 2.70 -9.39
C TRP A 37 16.29 2.95 -8.28
N PHE A 38 16.84 1.88 -7.70
CA PHE A 38 17.76 1.95 -6.57
C PHE A 38 19.16 1.47 -6.96
N LYS A 39 20.18 2.22 -6.55
CA LYS A 39 21.59 1.84 -6.82
C LYS A 39 22.05 0.65 -5.98
N THR A 40 21.41 0.46 -4.84
CA THR A 40 21.69 -0.60 -3.87
C THR A 40 20.38 -1.09 -3.33
N GLU A 41 20.36 -2.34 -2.93
CA GLU A 41 19.23 -2.90 -2.20
C GLU A 41 18.99 -2.14 -0.88
N PHE A 42 17.76 -2.18 -0.36
CA PHE A 42 17.42 -1.54 0.90
C PHE A 42 18.30 -2.08 2.05
N SER A 43 18.58 -1.32 3.10
CA SER A 43 19.45 -1.84 4.18
C SER A 43 18.71 -2.83 5.08
N GLU A 44 19.37 -3.92 5.49
CA GLU A 44 18.82 -4.80 6.54
C GLU A 44 18.74 -4.02 7.85
N THR A 45 17.53 -3.58 8.19
CA THR A 45 17.28 -2.70 9.33
C THR A 45 16.44 -3.43 10.36
N VAL A 46 16.90 -3.41 11.62
CA VAL A 46 16.14 -3.96 12.75
C VAL A 46 15.13 -2.93 13.25
N VAL A 47 13.86 -3.31 13.25
CA VAL A 47 12.74 -2.49 13.76
C VAL A 47 11.69 -3.36 14.46
N ASP A 48 10.81 -2.78 15.27
CA ASP A 48 9.76 -3.54 15.94
C ASP A 48 8.62 -3.89 14.97
N ILE A 49 8.22 -2.91 14.14
CA ILE A 49 7.09 -3.02 13.22
C ILE A 49 7.53 -2.55 11.82
N ARG A 50 7.22 -3.32 10.78
CA ARG A 50 7.34 -2.90 9.38
C ARG A 50 5.97 -2.84 8.70
N MET A 51 5.78 -1.84 7.84
CA MET A 51 4.52 -1.53 7.17
C MET A 51 4.73 -1.00 5.76
N SER A 52 3.77 -1.27 4.88
CA SER A 52 3.70 -0.69 3.54
C SER A 52 2.34 -0.04 3.33
N THR A 53 2.35 1.14 2.71
CA THR A 53 1.14 1.88 2.33
C THR A 53 0.39 1.19 1.19
N TYR A 54 1.11 0.51 0.28
CA TYR A 54 0.50 -0.27 -0.81
C TYR A 54 1.50 -1.23 -1.50
N ALA A 55 1.06 -1.91 -2.56
CA ALA A 55 1.72 -3.06 -3.19
C ALA A 55 2.57 -2.73 -4.42
N HIS A 56 3.34 -1.65 -4.41
CA HIS A 56 4.35 -1.41 -5.46
C HIS A 56 5.75 -1.73 -4.93
N PHE A 57 6.62 -2.16 -5.85
CA PHE A 57 8.00 -2.56 -5.56
C PHE A 57 8.78 -1.48 -4.80
N ASP A 58 8.50 -0.20 -5.07
CA ASP A 58 9.17 0.93 -4.46
C ASP A 58 8.63 1.26 -3.04
N HIS A 59 7.64 0.51 -2.54
CA HIS A 59 7.06 0.65 -1.20
C HIS A 59 6.99 -0.68 -0.41
N ASP A 60 7.25 -1.84 -1.03
CA ASP A 60 6.85 -3.15 -0.49
C ASP A 60 7.95 -4.18 -0.26
N VAL A 61 9.22 -3.77 -0.05
CA VAL A 61 10.29 -4.70 0.36
C VAL A 61 10.15 -5.14 1.83
N VAL A 62 9.01 -5.76 2.12
CA VAL A 62 8.68 -6.23 3.46
C VAL A 62 9.61 -7.35 3.89
N ASP A 63 10.19 -8.15 2.99
CA ASP A 63 11.00 -9.31 3.34
C ASP A 63 12.38 -8.96 3.93
N ARG A 64 12.86 -7.73 3.73
CA ARG A 64 14.26 -7.37 4.04
C ARG A 64 14.49 -6.78 5.45
N PRO A 65 13.67 -5.84 5.95
CA PRO A 65 13.81 -5.37 7.33
C PRO A 65 13.59 -6.52 8.32
N GLN A 66 14.44 -6.64 9.33
CA GLN A 66 14.27 -7.63 10.40
C GLN A 66 13.31 -7.07 11.43
N SER A 67 12.05 -7.53 11.42
CA SER A 67 11.02 -7.00 12.32
C SER A 67 10.26 -8.07 13.08
N THR A 68 9.89 -7.77 14.32
CA THR A 68 9.02 -8.64 15.12
C THR A 68 7.61 -8.73 14.55
N MET A 69 7.08 -7.62 14.02
CA MET A 69 5.72 -7.54 13.48
C MET A 69 5.70 -6.98 12.06
N VAL A 70 4.83 -7.57 11.24
CA VAL A 70 4.54 -7.15 9.87
C VAL A 70 3.08 -6.74 9.82
N LEU A 71 2.81 -5.44 9.85
CA LEU A 71 1.46 -4.91 9.75
C LEU A 71 1.23 -4.36 8.34
N ASP A 72 1.40 -5.25 7.37
CA ASP A 72 1.34 -4.90 5.95
C ASP A 72 -0.09 -4.51 5.53
N ARG A 73 -0.24 -3.30 4.99
CA ARG A 73 -1.51 -2.74 4.48
C ARG A 73 -2.70 -2.91 5.43
N MET A 74 -2.46 -2.70 6.73
CA MET A 74 -3.47 -2.85 7.79
C MET A 74 -4.49 -1.69 7.82
N VAL A 75 -5.78 -2.01 7.81
CA VAL A 75 -6.86 -1.04 8.05
C VAL A 75 -7.35 -1.17 9.48
N GLY A 76 -7.69 -0.05 10.12
CA GLY A 76 -8.17 -0.01 11.50
C GLY A 76 -7.11 0.48 12.46
N ARG A 77 -7.29 0.21 13.76
CA ARG A 77 -6.42 0.73 14.82
C ARG A 77 -5.63 -0.39 15.49
N PHE A 78 -4.35 -0.12 15.70
CA PHE A 78 -3.44 -0.97 16.47
C PHE A 78 -2.73 -0.10 17.52
N ASP A 79 -2.83 -0.52 18.78
CA ASP A 79 -2.18 0.13 19.91
C ASP A 79 -1.10 -0.79 20.47
N PHE A 80 0.13 -0.29 20.59
CA PHE A 80 1.25 -1.05 21.15
C PHE A 80 2.17 -0.14 21.96
N ALA A 81 2.41 -0.50 23.21
CA ALA A 81 3.18 0.31 24.16
C ALA A 81 2.70 1.78 24.24
N ASN A 82 3.45 2.71 23.67
CA ASN A 82 3.20 4.16 23.68
C ASN A 82 2.98 4.74 22.27
N LEU A 83 2.58 3.90 21.32
CA LEU A 83 2.21 4.33 19.98
C LEU A 83 0.86 3.75 19.57
N SER A 84 0.14 4.52 18.76
CA SER A 84 -1.08 4.09 18.10
C SER A 84 -0.90 4.26 16.60
N ILE A 85 -1.22 3.23 15.83
CA ILE A 85 -1.24 3.24 14.37
C ILE A 85 -2.71 3.10 13.95
N THR A 86 -3.21 4.05 13.16
CA THR A 86 -4.54 3.94 12.54
C THR A 86 -4.39 3.97 11.02
N GLY A 87 -4.77 2.87 10.36
CA GLY A 87 -4.79 2.75 8.90
C GLY A 87 -6.16 3.09 8.32
N PHE A 88 -6.14 3.93 7.29
CA PHE A 88 -7.32 4.35 6.53
C PHE A 88 -7.22 3.78 5.11
N ALA A 89 -8.22 3.01 4.71
CA ALA A 89 -8.33 2.53 3.33
C ALA A 89 -8.54 3.71 2.38
N ASP A 90 -7.75 3.77 1.32
CA ASP A 90 -7.75 4.81 0.31
C ASP A 90 -7.38 4.22 -1.07
N LYS A 91 -7.23 5.08 -2.08
CA LYS A 91 -6.86 4.69 -3.44
C LYS A 91 -5.60 5.41 -3.91
N HIS A 92 -4.77 4.68 -4.63
CA HIS A 92 -3.55 5.19 -5.23
C HIS A 92 -3.90 6.23 -6.29
N THR A 93 -3.07 7.25 -6.46
CA THR A 93 -3.17 8.21 -7.58
C THR A 93 -3.23 7.46 -8.90
N CYS A 94 -4.37 7.45 -9.59
CA CYS A 94 -4.56 6.61 -10.78
C CYS A 94 -4.26 7.34 -12.09
N VAL A 95 -4.21 8.67 -12.06
CA VAL A 95 -3.86 9.51 -13.22
C VAL A 95 -2.44 10.01 -13.03
N ALA A 96 -1.55 9.63 -13.94
CA ALA A 96 -0.17 10.07 -13.95
C ALA A 96 -0.06 11.61 -13.97
N PRO A 97 0.52 12.24 -12.92
CA PRO A 97 0.84 13.65 -13.00
C PRO A 97 2.16 13.80 -13.77
N GLY A 98 2.11 14.37 -14.97
CA GLY A 98 3.33 14.70 -15.73
C GLY A 98 3.22 14.35 -17.21
N TRP A 99 4.37 14.42 -17.89
CA TRP A 99 4.47 14.21 -19.33
C TRP A 99 4.40 12.74 -19.73
N TYR A 100 4.85 11.83 -18.85
CA TYR A 100 4.78 10.39 -19.10
C TYR A 100 3.51 9.82 -18.47
N HIS A 101 2.59 9.36 -19.31
CA HIS A 101 1.31 8.78 -18.91
C HIS A 101 1.45 7.32 -18.52
N TRP A 102 2.08 7.04 -17.37
CA TRP A 102 2.27 5.66 -16.88
C TRP A 102 0.95 4.91 -16.68
N THR A 103 -0.18 5.61 -16.53
CA THR A 103 -1.52 5.03 -16.48
C THR A 103 -1.86 4.24 -17.74
N ASP A 104 -1.33 4.63 -18.91
CA ASP A 104 -1.62 3.99 -20.19
C ASP A 104 -1.04 2.57 -20.25
N THR A 105 0.08 2.32 -19.56
CA THR A 105 0.69 0.98 -19.44
C THR A 105 -0.26 -0.02 -18.76
N LEU A 106 -1.07 0.42 -17.80
CA LEU A 106 -2.09 -0.46 -17.18
C LEU A 106 -3.22 -0.78 -18.16
N ALA A 107 -3.62 0.19 -18.99
CA ALA A 107 -4.63 -0.01 -20.02
C ALA A 107 -4.17 -1.00 -21.11
N GLU A 108 -2.89 -0.95 -21.49
CA GLU A 108 -2.27 -1.93 -22.41
C GLU A 108 -2.34 -3.37 -21.87
N LEU A 109 -2.30 -3.52 -20.54
CA LEU A 109 -2.46 -4.80 -19.85
C LEU A 109 -3.92 -5.19 -19.60
N LEU A 110 -4.89 -4.42 -20.12
CA LEU A 110 -6.33 -4.59 -19.93
C LEU A 110 -6.73 -4.52 -18.44
N VAL A 111 -6.08 -3.64 -17.69
CA VAL A 111 -6.31 -3.41 -16.26
C VAL A 111 -6.73 -1.98 -16.00
N ASP A 112 -7.77 -1.81 -15.18
CA ASP A 112 -8.20 -0.50 -14.72
C ASP A 112 -7.24 0.06 -13.67
N ALA A 113 -6.71 1.26 -13.92
CA ALA A 113 -5.89 1.98 -12.94
C ALA A 113 -6.74 2.69 -11.88
N CYS A 114 -7.94 3.15 -12.27
CA CYS A 114 -8.81 3.98 -11.45
C CYS A 114 -9.94 3.18 -10.79
N PRO A 115 -10.40 3.58 -9.59
CA PRO A 115 -11.56 3.00 -8.94
C PRO A 115 -12.84 3.09 -9.80
N PRO A 116 -13.85 2.23 -9.56
CA PRO A 116 -13.96 1.30 -8.44
C PRO A 116 -13.33 -0.08 -8.66
N ASP A 117 -12.99 -0.42 -9.91
CA ASP A 117 -12.60 -1.78 -10.31
C ASP A 117 -11.07 -1.94 -10.49
N ASN A 118 -10.30 -0.99 -9.96
CA ASN A 118 -8.84 -1.04 -10.00
C ASN A 118 -8.29 -2.30 -9.33
N VAL A 119 -7.16 -2.77 -9.85
CA VAL A 119 -6.41 -3.86 -9.22
C VAL A 119 -5.86 -3.46 -7.86
N GLY A 120 -5.69 -4.44 -6.97
CA GLY A 120 -5.30 -4.21 -5.58
C GLY A 120 -3.95 -3.51 -5.39
N HIS A 121 -3.03 -3.57 -6.37
CA HIS A 121 -1.79 -2.79 -6.28
C HIS A 121 -2.01 -1.28 -6.45
N MET A 122 -3.16 -0.87 -7.00
CA MET A 122 -3.62 0.53 -7.08
C MET A 122 -4.47 0.94 -5.87
N ASP A 123 -4.57 0.11 -4.84
CA ASP A 123 -5.11 0.52 -3.53
C ASP A 123 -4.02 1.29 -2.75
N ASN A 124 -4.42 2.16 -1.82
CA ASN A 124 -3.49 2.87 -0.94
C ASN A 124 -3.99 2.82 0.50
N LEU A 125 -3.07 2.91 1.45
CA LEU A 125 -3.41 3.21 2.84
C LEU A 125 -2.68 4.47 3.29
N ALA A 126 -3.41 5.30 4.02
CA ALA A 126 -2.82 6.34 4.84
C ALA A 126 -2.73 5.86 6.29
N PHE A 127 -1.61 6.14 6.97
CA PHE A 127 -1.42 5.78 8.37
C PHE A 127 -1.30 7.02 9.25
N LEU A 128 -2.16 7.14 10.26
CA LEU A 128 -2.00 8.11 11.34
C LEU A 128 -1.23 7.45 12.49
N ILE A 129 -0.07 8.01 12.82
CA ILE A 129 0.81 7.57 13.89
C ILE A 129 0.70 8.58 15.04
N GLU A 130 0.26 8.10 16.20
CA GLU A 130 0.16 8.92 17.42
C GLU A 130 1.18 8.42 18.43
N THR A 131 2.17 9.25 18.78
CA THR A 131 3.12 8.94 19.85
C THR A 131 3.79 10.20 20.40
N GLY A 132 4.07 10.22 21.71
CA GLY A 132 4.77 11.35 22.34
C GLY A 132 4.05 12.69 22.22
N GLY A 133 2.72 12.68 22.12
CA GLY A 133 1.91 13.88 21.90
C GLY A 133 1.93 14.42 20.46
N ILE A 134 2.59 13.73 19.53
CA ILE A 134 2.66 14.10 18.11
C ILE A 134 1.77 13.17 17.29
N ARG A 135 1.14 13.75 16.25
CA ARG A 135 0.38 13.05 15.23
C ARG A 135 1.09 13.20 13.90
N THR A 136 1.44 12.07 13.27
CA THR A 136 2.13 12.04 11.98
C THR A 136 1.31 11.24 10.98
N LEU A 137 1.05 11.83 9.82
CA LEU A 137 0.31 11.18 8.75
C LEU A 137 1.27 10.70 7.68
N ILE A 138 1.33 9.38 7.47
CA ILE A 138 1.99 8.75 6.33
C ILE A 138 0.95 8.64 5.22
N TRP A 139 1.06 9.50 4.20
CA TRP A 139 0.03 9.65 3.17
C TRP A 139 0.06 8.56 2.09
N GLY A 140 1.23 7.94 1.87
CA GLY A 140 1.46 7.06 0.73
C GLY A 140 1.29 7.80 -0.59
N ARG A 141 0.86 7.11 -1.65
CA ARG A 141 0.56 7.70 -2.96
C ARG A 141 -0.94 7.98 -3.13
N SER A 142 -1.58 8.51 -2.09
CA SER A 142 -3.01 8.82 -2.10
C SER A 142 -3.40 9.93 -3.09
N MET A 143 -4.59 9.80 -3.68
CA MET A 143 -5.21 10.79 -4.56
C MET A 143 -5.55 12.09 -3.82
N CYS A 144 -4.90 13.20 -4.16
CA CYS A 144 -5.25 14.51 -3.60
C CYS A 144 -6.22 15.28 -4.53
N ARG A 145 -7.52 14.97 -4.50
CA ARG A 145 -8.64 15.74 -5.13
C ARG A 145 -9.97 15.43 -4.42
N PRO A 146 -11.01 16.29 -4.48
CA PRO A 146 -12.28 16.02 -3.79
C PRO A 146 -13.01 14.88 -4.51
N CYS A 147 -12.64 13.64 -4.21
CA CYS A 147 -13.30 12.45 -4.69
C CYS A 147 -14.01 11.82 -3.50
N ARG A 148 -15.32 12.08 -3.46
CA ARG A 148 -16.36 11.38 -2.71
C ARG A 148 -15.83 10.06 -2.15
N TRP A 149 -15.67 9.98 -0.82
CA TRP A 149 -15.32 8.76 -0.09
C TRP A 149 -16.16 7.59 -0.62
N THR A 150 -15.56 6.73 -1.43
CA THR A 150 -16.11 5.42 -1.78
C THR A 150 -15.55 4.47 -0.76
N GLY A 151 -16.31 4.23 0.32
CA GLY A 151 -15.89 3.39 1.44
C GLY A 151 -15.28 2.04 1.04
N PRO A 152 -14.79 1.27 2.02
CA PRO A 152 -13.82 0.20 1.81
C PRO A 152 -14.35 -0.88 0.87
N ARG A 153 -13.95 -0.82 -0.39
CA ARG A 153 -13.94 -1.99 -1.28
C ARG A 153 -12.49 -2.24 -1.65
N ILE A 154 -11.85 -3.06 -0.80
CA ILE A 154 -10.73 -3.89 -1.24
C ILE A 154 -11.26 -4.68 -2.44
N SER A 155 -10.54 -4.65 -3.56
CA SER A 155 -10.98 -5.27 -4.82
C SER A 155 -11.55 -6.67 -4.57
N THR A 156 -12.86 -6.82 -4.73
CA THR A 156 -13.49 -8.15 -4.77
C THR A 156 -13.61 -8.48 -6.24
N ARG A 157 -12.56 -9.11 -6.78
CA ARG A 157 -12.69 -9.82 -8.05
C ARG A 157 -13.73 -10.92 -7.79
N SER A 158 -15.01 -10.65 -8.06
CA SER A 158 -16.01 -11.70 -8.09
C SER A 158 -15.58 -12.57 -9.26
N SER A 159 -15.07 -13.76 -8.98
CA SER A 159 -15.11 -14.81 -9.97
C SER A 159 -16.57 -14.95 -10.35
N ARG A 160 -16.94 -14.49 -11.55
CA ARG A 160 -18.18 -14.92 -12.18
C ARG A 160 -18.03 -16.43 -12.35
N ALA A 161 -18.47 -17.17 -11.34
CA ALA A 161 -18.78 -18.57 -11.49
C ALA A 161 -19.80 -18.63 -12.64
N THR A 162 -19.37 -19.18 -13.76
CA THR A 162 -20.22 -19.50 -14.88
C THR A 162 -21.35 -20.37 -14.34
N ARG A 163 -22.55 -19.79 -14.19
CA ARG A 163 -23.77 -20.55 -13.97
C ARG A 163 -23.96 -21.41 -15.21
N SER A 164 -23.56 -22.69 -15.14
CA SER A 164 -24.04 -23.67 -16.11
C SER A 164 -25.57 -23.71 -16.00
N SER A 165 -26.24 -23.33 -17.07
CA SER A 165 -27.66 -23.51 -17.25
C SER A 165 -27.92 -25.02 -17.33
N ARG A 166 -28.35 -25.64 -16.23
CA ARG A 166 -29.05 -26.92 -16.31
C ARG A 166 -30.36 -26.67 -17.06
N GLY A 167 -30.39 -27.14 -18.29
CA GLY A 167 -31.59 -27.19 -19.11
C GLY A 167 -32.70 -27.92 -18.37
N SER A 168 -33.82 -27.23 -18.20
CA SER A 168 -35.11 -27.84 -17.94
C SER A 168 -35.60 -28.43 -19.26
N THR A 169 -35.72 -29.76 -19.32
CA THR A 169 -36.61 -30.44 -20.27
C THR A 169 -37.67 -31.17 -19.46
N ARG A 170 -38.83 -30.50 -19.32
CA ARG A 170 -40.12 -31.19 -19.22
C ARG A 170 -40.66 -31.30 -20.63
N VAL A 171 -40.90 -32.51 -21.11
CA VAL A 171 -41.87 -32.78 -22.18
C VAL A 171 -42.61 -34.07 -21.82
N SER A 172 -43.93 -33.90 -21.64
CA SER A 172 -45.06 -34.85 -21.66
C SER A 172 -44.88 -36.25 -21.11
#